data_AF-A0AAC9N0L7-F1
#
_entry.id   AF-A0AAC9N0L7-F1
#
_cell.length_a   1.000
_cell.length_b   1.000
_cell.length_c   1.000
_cell.angle_alpha   90.00
_cell.angle_beta   90.00
_cell.angle_gamma   90.00
#
_symmetry.space_group_name_H-M   'P 1'
#
loop_
_entity.id
_entity.type
_entity.pdbx_description
1 polymer ?
#
loop_
_entity_poly.entity_id
_entity_poly.type
_entity_poly.pdbx_seq_one_letter_code
_entity_poly.pdbx_strand_id
1 'polypeptide(L)'
;MTDQQPSDQQPSAGRPVLRVVRGEPDDAELAALAAVFAASSAGEPAEAAAPERSGWADRAALLRRPLSPGAGAWRWSAFRG
;
A
#
# COMPACT_ATOMS: atom_id res chain seq x y z
N MET A 1 -37.49 -2.03 -33.02
CA MET A 1 -37.44 -1.91 -31.55
C MET A 1 -36.06 -2.40 -31.14
N THR A 2 -35.05 -1.53 -31.17
CA THR A 2 -33.68 -1.90 -30.82
C THR A 2 -33.50 -1.51 -29.36
N ASP A 3 -33.44 -2.50 -28.48
CA ASP A 3 -32.96 -2.32 -27.12
C ASP A 3 -31.50 -1.86 -27.19
N GLN A 4 -31.24 -0.58 -26.93
CA GLN A 4 -29.90 -0.12 -26.63
C GLN A 4 -29.61 -0.49 -25.17
N GLN A 5 -28.78 -1.51 -24.99
CA GLN A 5 -28.11 -1.78 -23.72
C GLN A 5 -27.33 -0.51 -23.31
N PRO A 6 -27.48 0.01 -22.07
CA PRO A 6 -26.70 1.16 -21.63
C PRO A 6 -25.22 0.80 -21.69
N SER A 7 -24.45 1.61 -22.42
CA SER A 7 -23.00 1.49 -22.47
C SER A 7 -22.47 1.79 -21.08
N ASP A 8 -22.11 0.75 -20.33
CA ASP A 8 -21.34 0.90 -19.10
C ASP A 8 -20.11 1.74 -19.42
N GLN A 9 -20.08 2.92 -18.80
CA GLN A 9 -19.06 3.92 -18.98
C GLN A 9 -17.69 3.28 -18.71
N GLN A 10 -16.88 3.06 -19.75
CA GLN A 10 -15.48 2.71 -19.59
C GLN A 10 -14.70 3.98 -19.25
N PRO A 11 -14.23 4.17 -18.00
CA PRO A 11 -13.33 5.26 -17.70
C PRO A 11 -12.04 5.05 -18.49
N SER A 12 -11.63 6.10 -19.21
CA SER A 12 -10.42 6.18 -20.02
C SER A 12 -9.21 5.62 -19.27
N ALA A 13 -8.57 4.60 -19.84
CA ALA A 13 -7.58 3.75 -19.17
C ALA A 13 -6.27 4.48 -18.83
N GLY A 14 -6.23 5.11 -17.66
CA GLY A 14 -5.01 5.24 -16.87
C GLY A 14 -4.62 3.89 -16.24
N ARG A 15 -3.36 3.74 -15.81
CA ARG A 15 -2.94 2.56 -15.05
C ARG A 15 -3.82 2.44 -13.79
N PRO A 16 -4.36 1.25 -13.46
CA PRO A 16 -5.22 1.08 -12.30
C PRO A 16 -4.49 1.49 -11.02
N VAL A 17 -5.18 2.27 -10.17
CA VAL A 17 -4.64 2.75 -8.88
C VAL A 17 -4.48 1.63 -7.85
N LEU A 18 -5.28 0.57 -7.96
CA LEU A 18 -5.22 -0.63 -7.13
C LEU A 18 -5.46 -1.86 -8.01
N ARG A 19 -4.67 -2.93 -7.81
CA ARG A 19 -4.83 -4.22 -8.50
C ARG A 19 -4.71 -5.37 -7.51
N VAL A 20 -5.73 -6.22 -7.46
CA VAL A 20 -5.67 -7.50 -6.74
C VAL A 20 -4.83 -8.48 -7.56
N VAL A 21 -3.75 -8.98 -6.98
CA VAL A 21 -2.84 -9.94 -7.65
C VAL A 21 -3.16 -11.39 -7.24
N ARG A 22 -3.85 -11.58 -6.11
CA ARG A 22 -4.24 -12.88 -5.56
C ARG A 22 -5.44 -12.71 -4.62
N GLY A 23 -6.34 -13.69 -4.60
CA GLY A 23 -7.54 -13.71 -3.77
C GLY A 23 -8.77 -13.18 -4.52
N GLU A 24 -9.96 -13.43 -3.95
CA GLU A 24 -11.24 -12.92 -4.45
C GLU A 24 -11.92 -12.17 -3.27
N PRO A 25 -11.55 -10.89 -3.05
CA PRO A 25 -12.13 -10.10 -1.97
C PRO A 25 -13.59 -9.77 -2.28
N ASP A 26 -14.41 -9.67 -1.24
CA ASP A 26 -15.76 -9.15 -1.40
C ASP A 26 -15.77 -7.61 -1.53
N ASP A 27 -16.94 -7.06 -1.89
CA ASP A 27 -17.11 -5.62 -2.08
C ASP A 27 -16.80 -4.82 -0.81
N ALA A 28 -17.07 -5.38 0.36
CA ALA A 28 -16.85 -4.70 1.64
C ALA A 28 -15.35 -4.64 1.96
N GLU A 29 -14.61 -5.71 1.71
CA GLU A 29 -13.16 -5.77 1.85
C GLU A 29 -12.45 -4.81 0.90
N LEU A 30 -12.90 -4.75 -0.37
CA LEU A 30 -12.39 -3.79 -1.36
C LEU A 30 -12.65 -2.33 -0.93
N ALA A 31 -13.86 -2.04 -0.45
CA ALA A 31 -14.23 -0.71 0.04
C ALA A 31 -13.42 -0.31 1.27
N ALA A 32 -13.18 -1.24 2.20
CA ALA A 32 -12.37 -1.00 3.39
C ALA A 32 -10.93 -0.63 3.02
N LEU A 33 -10.30 -1.35 2.08
CA LEU A 33 -8.97 -1.02 1.59
C LEU A 33 -8.93 0.36 0.91
N ALA A 34 -9.91 0.67 0.07
CA ALA A 34 -10.00 1.98 -0.58
C ALA A 34 -10.13 3.12 0.44
N ALA A 35 -10.94 2.93 1.49
CA ALA A 35 -11.13 3.90 2.56
C ALA A 35 -9.82 4.17 3.34
N VAL A 36 -9.04 3.13 3.64
CA VAL A 36 -7.73 3.27 4.29
C VAL A 36 -6.76 4.08 3.43
N PHE A 37 -6.71 3.83 2.12
CA PHE A 37 -5.88 4.60 1.21
C PHE A 37 -6.32 6.06 1.12
N ALA A 38 -7.62 6.31 1.01
CA ALA A 38 -8.18 7.66 1.00
C ALA A 38 -7.81 8.42 2.29
N ALA A 39 -8.01 7.79 3.47
CA ALA A 39 -7.66 8.38 4.76
C ALA A 39 -6.16 8.66 4.89
N SER A 40 -5.30 7.75 4.41
CA SER A 40 -3.84 7.92 4.45
C SER A 40 -3.37 9.03 3.49
N SER A 41 -4.06 9.21 2.36
CA SER A 41 -3.75 10.26 1.38
C SER A 41 -4.21 11.66 1.81
N ALA A 42 -5.16 11.74 2.75
CA ALA A 42 -5.81 12.97 3.14
C ALA A 42 -4.90 13.95 3.89
N GLY A 43 -3.73 13.50 4.37
CA GLY A 43 -2.64 14.32 4.93
C GLY A 43 -3.06 15.28 6.06
N GLU A 44 -2.61 15.03 7.28
CA GLU A 44 -2.64 16.08 8.32
C GLU A 44 -1.85 17.32 7.83
N PRO A 45 -2.29 18.56 8.12
CA PRO A 45 -1.49 19.74 7.83
C PRO A 45 -0.19 19.66 8.63
N ALA A 46 0.92 19.37 7.95
CA ALA A 46 2.20 19.18 8.59
C ALA A 46 2.76 20.53 9.08
N GLU A 47 2.89 20.69 10.40
CA GLU A 47 4.05 21.37 10.97
C GLU A 47 5.28 20.70 10.35
N ALA A 48 6.18 21.46 9.73
CA ALA A 48 7.26 20.93 8.90
C ALA A 48 8.29 20.15 9.73
N ALA A 49 7.97 18.90 10.09
CA ALA A 49 8.94 17.94 10.56
C ALA A 49 9.90 17.64 9.41
N ALA A 50 11.21 17.62 9.70
CA ALA A 50 12.21 17.19 8.73
C ALA A 50 11.79 15.83 8.14
N PRO A 51 11.89 15.62 6.81
CA PRO A 51 11.44 14.39 6.21
C PRO A 51 12.19 13.23 6.87
N GLU A 52 11.46 12.35 7.56
CA GLU A 52 12.05 11.11 8.02
C GLU A 52 12.59 10.38 6.79
N ARG A 53 13.89 10.10 6.79
CA ARG A 53 14.49 9.35 5.69
C ARG A 53 13.81 8.00 5.66
N SER A 54 13.06 7.73 4.59
CA SER A 54 12.43 6.43 4.38
C SER A 54 13.48 5.37 4.64
N GLY A 55 13.20 4.50 5.58
CA GLY A 55 14.14 3.46 5.88
C GLY A 55 14.39 2.53 4.67
N TRP A 56 13.49 2.49 3.69
CA TRP A 56 13.72 1.75 2.43
C TRP A 56 14.87 2.34 1.61
N ALA A 57 15.18 3.62 1.80
CA ALA A 57 16.33 4.29 1.21
C ALA A 57 17.61 4.16 2.06
N ASP A 58 17.58 3.41 3.16
CA ASP A 58 18.76 3.19 3.99
C ASP A 58 19.78 2.30 3.27
N ARG A 59 20.95 2.87 2.95
CA ARG A 59 22.05 2.15 2.31
C ARG A 59 22.61 1.03 3.18
N ALA A 60 22.39 1.03 4.49
CA ALA A 60 22.76 -0.10 5.35
C ALA A 60 22.01 -1.38 4.95
N ALA A 61 20.82 -1.28 4.34
CA ALA A 61 20.08 -2.42 3.80
C ALA A 61 20.76 -3.06 2.56
N LEU A 62 21.64 -2.33 1.87
CA LEU A 62 22.44 -2.85 0.75
C LEU A 62 23.64 -3.67 1.21
N LEU A 63 24.01 -3.56 2.49
CA LEU A 63 25.12 -4.29 3.09
C LEU A 63 24.60 -5.55 3.76
N ARG A 64 25.31 -6.67 3.56
CA ARG A 64 24.94 -7.94 4.18
C ARG A 64 25.23 -7.87 5.68
N ARG A 65 24.18 -7.88 6.51
CA ARG A 65 24.29 -7.96 7.97
C ARG A 65 24.21 -9.41 8.43
N PRO A 66 24.99 -9.84 9.44
CA PRO A 66 24.83 -11.17 10.02
C PRO A 66 23.40 -11.37 10.55
N LEU A 67 22.78 -12.47 10.18
CA LEU A 67 21.51 -12.88 10.77
C LEU A 67 21.81 -13.51 12.13
N SER A 68 21.18 -13.01 13.19
CA SER A 68 21.25 -13.60 14.53
C SER A 68 20.04 -14.51 14.75
N PRO A 69 20.14 -15.83 14.51
CA PRO A 69 19.05 -16.76 14.81
C PRO A 69 18.86 -16.89 16.32
N GLY A 70 17.61 -17.01 16.78
CA GLY A 70 17.29 -17.17 18.19
C GLY A 70 15.78 -17.07 18.47
N ALA A 71 15.34 -17.58 19.62
CA ALA A 71 13.96 -17.45 20.06
C ALA A 71 13.60 -15.95 20.16
N GLY A 72 12.55 -15.53 19.44
CA GLY A 72 12.14 -14.13 19.39
C GLY A 72 12.92 -13.25 18.40
N ALA A 73 13.88 -13.78 17.63
CA ALA A 73 14.58 -13.03 16.59
C ALA A 73 13.63 -12.43 15.54
N TRP A 74 12.51 -13.08 15.27
CA TRP A 74 11.48 -12.56 14.35
C TRP A 74 10.75 -11.32 14.88
N ARG A 75 10.75 -11.06 16.20
CA ARG A 75 10.17 -9.84 16.78
C ARG A 75 10.89 -8.58 16.29
N TRP A 76 12.17 -8.71 15.95
CA TRP A 76 12.98 -7.63 15.41
C TRP A 76 12.72 -7.36 13.93
N SER A 77 11.93 -8.18 13.22
CA SER A 77 11.52 -7.89 11.83
C SER A 77 10.57 -6.69 11.73
N ALA A 78 9.84 -6.40 12.82
CA ALA A 78 8.93 -5.27 12.91
C ALA A 78 9.60 -3.99 13.46
N PHE A 79 10.80 -4.09 14.04
CA PHE A 79 11.53 -2.96 14.59
C PHE A 79 12.74 -2.64 13.71
N ARG A 80 12.76 -1.44 13.12
CA ARG A 80 14.00 -0.88 12.58
C ARG A 80 14.88 -0.44 13.75
N GLY A 81 16.10 -0.99 13.83
CA GLY A 81 17.21 -0.38 14.57
C GLY A 81 17.95 0.62 13.70
#